data_AF-A0A2V6KL62-F1
#
_entry.id   AF-A0A2V6KL62-F1
#
_cell.length_a   1.000
_cell.length_b   1.000
_cell.length_c   1.000
_cell.angle_alpha   90.00
_cell.angle_beta   90.00
_cell.angle_gamma   90.00
#
_symmetry.space_group_name_H-M   'P 1'
#
loop_
_entity.id
_entity.type
_entity.pdbx_description
1 polymer ?
#
loop_
_entity_poly.entity_id
_entity_poly.type
_entity_poly.pdbx_seq_one_letter_code
_entity_poly.pdbx_strand_id
1 'polypeptide(L)'
;NSFNLLHPRVLQLVIDSLRYWVVEMRVDGFRFDLAATLVRNRDGVNMLHPFLQVIQQDPILSNVKLIAEPWDVGDGGYQVGSFPAPWSEWNGKYRDAVRGFWKGDESRIG
;
A
#
# COMPACT_ATOMS: atom_id res chain seq x y z
N ASN A 1 -5.98 8.37 -15.19
CA ASN A 1 -5.59 7.03 -15.69
C ASN A 1 -5.06 6.23 -14.50
N SER A 2 -5.00 4.90 -14.58
CA SER A 2 -4.44 4.05 -13.53
C SER A 2 -3.59 2.95 -14.16
N PHE A 3 -2.47 2.58 -13.54
CA PHE A 3 -1.59 1.53 -14.04
C PHE A 3 -2.26 0.16 -13.91
N ASN A 4 -2.29 -0.61 -15.00
CA ASN A 4 -2.88 -1.95 -14.99
C ASN A 4 -1.84 -3.00 -14.59
N LEU A 5 -1.79 -3.33 -13.30
CA LEU A 5 -0.87 -4.34 -12.76
C LEU A 5 -1.32 -5.78 -12.97
N LEU A 6 -2.45 -6.02 -13.63
CA LEU A 6 -2.79 -7.35 -14.16
C LEU A 6 -2.06 -7.65 -15.46
N HIS A 7 -1.55 -6.63 -16.17
CA HIS A 7 -0.77 -6.86 -17.38
C HIS A 7 0.64 -7.32 -17.02
N PRO A 8 1.09 -8.51 -17.44
CA PRO A 8 2.35 -9.11 -16.96
C PRO A 8 3.58 -8.23 -17.14
N ARG A 9 3.68 -7.49 -18.25
CA ARG A 9 4.82 -6.59 -18.50
C ARG A 9 4.80 -5.31 -17.66
N VAL A 10 3.61 -4.87 -17.26
CA VAL A 10 3.47 -3.70 -16.38
C VAL A 10 3.80 -4.10 -14.94
N LEU A 11 3.34 -5.28 -14.52
CA LEU A 11 3.75 -5.88 -13.25
C LEU A 11 5.27 -6.06 -13.19
N GLN A 12 5.86 -6.67 -14.24
CA GLN A 12 7.31 -6.84 -14.33
C GLN A 12 8.04 -5.49 -14.20
N LEU A 13 7.60 -4.46 -14.94
CA LEU A 13 8.21 -3.13 -14.88
C LEU A 13 8.23 -2.58 -13.44
N VAL A 14 7.13 -2.72 -12.70
CA VAL A 14 7.07 -2.26 -11.31
C VAL A 14 7.98 -3.09 -10.39
N ILE A 15 7.97 -4.42 -10.52
CA ILE A 15 8.82 -5.29 -9.70
C ILE A 15 10.30 -5.05 -9.97
N ASP A 16 10.69 -4.92 -11.24
CA ASP A 16 12.08 -4.64 -11.63
C ASP A 16 12.52 -3.25 -11.16
N SER A 17 11.63 -2.25 -11.18
CA SER A 17 11.89 -0.93 -10.59
C SER A 17 12.14 -1.03 -9.09
N LEU A 18 11.29 -1.74 -8.34
CA LEU A 18 11.48 -1.92 -6.90
C LEU A 18 12.80 -2.64 -6.60
N ARG A 19 13.13 -3.72 -7.33
CA ARG A 19 14.39 -4.44 -7.18
C ARG A 19 15.60 -3.56 -7.48
N TYR A 20 15.54 -2.76 -8.53
CA TYR A 20 16.59 -1.82 -8.88
C TYR A 20 16.86 -0.84 -7.72
N TRP A 21 15.82 -0.26 -7.14
CA TRP A 21 15.97 0.64 -6.00
C TRP A 21 16.57 -0.04 -4.75
N VAL A 22 16.24 -1.30 -4.50
CA VAL A 22 16.81 -2.05 -3.37
C VAL A 22 18.27 -2.45 -3.63
N VAL A 23 18.55 -3.06 -4.77
CA VAL A 23 19.86 -3.67 -5.06
C VAL A 23 20.89 -2.61 -5.43
N GLU A 24 20.56 -1.76 -6.40
CA GLU A 24 21.50 -0.79 -6.98
C GLU A 24 21.55 0.49 -6.14
N MET A 25 20.38 0.99 -5.72
CA MET A 25 20.28 2.27 -5.02
C MET A 25 20.29 2.11 -3.49
N ARG A 26 20.32 0.87 -2.98
CA ARG A 26 20.41 0.55 -1.54
C ARG A 26 19.28 1.13 -0.68
N VAL A 27 18.07 1.17 -1.23
CA VAL A 27 16.87 1.56 -0.48
C VAL A 27 16.42 0.43 0.44
N ASP A 28 16.15 0.74 1.72
CA ASP A 28 15.73 -0.22 2.76
C ASP A 28 14.23 -0.54 2.80
N GLY A 29 13.43 0.13 1.97
CA GLY A 29 11.98 -0.05 1.92
C GLY A 29 11.23 1.06 1.21
N PHE A 30 9.92 0.85 1.07
CA PHE A 30 9.04 1.71 0.29
C PHE A 30 7.79 2.08 1.08
N ARG A 31 7.34 3.32 0.89
CA ARG A 31 5.99 3.76 1.21
C ARG A 31 5.24 3.93 -0.11
N PHE A 32 4.22 3.10 -0.32
CA PHE A 32 3.39 3.11 -1.51
C PHE A 32 2.26 4.12 -1.34
N ASP A 33 2.26 5.10 -2.24
CA ASP A 33 1.17 6.08 -2.39
C ASP A 33 -0.06 5.41 -3.00
N LEU A 34 -1.25 5.75 -2.49
CA LEU A 34 -2.53 5.18 -2.92
C LEU A 34 -2.45 3.66 -3.16
N ALA A 35 -1.91 2.92 -2.20
CA ALA A 35 -1.53 1.52 -2.40
C ALA A 35 -2.72 0.63 -2.81
N ALA A 36 -3.95 1.00 -2.41
CA ALA A 36 -5.16 0.33 -2.82
C ALA A 36 -5.35 0.33 -4.36
N THR A 37 -4.88 1.36 -5.07
CA THR A 37 -4.96 1.43 -6.54
C THR A 37 -4.12 0.34 -7.21
N LEU A 38 -3.01 -0.07 -6.60
CA LEU A 38 -2.10 -1.08 -7.16
C LEU A 38 -2.70 -2.50 -7.14
N VAL A 39 -3.72 -2.71 -6.31
CA VAL A 39 -4.37 -4.01 -6.10
C VAL A 39 -5.80 -4.02 -6.64
N ARG A 40 -6.15 -3.05 -7.50
CA ARG A 40 -7.46 -2.98 -8.14
C ARG A 40 -7.56 -3.87 -9.37
N ASN A 41 -8.67 -4.61 -9.41
CA ASN A 41 -9.20 -5.33 -10.56
C ASN A 41 -10.41 -4.58 -11.15
N ARG A 42 -11.01 -5.14 -12.21
CA ARG A 42 -12.27 -4.62 -12.78
C ARG A 42 -13.40 -4.56 -11.75
N ASP A 43 -13.41 -5.49 -10.80
CA ASP A 43 -14.49 -5.66 -9.82
C ASP A 43 -14.22 -4.98 -8.47
N GLY A 44 -13.09 -4.26 -8.32
CA GLY A 44 -12.71 -3.57 -7.08
C GLY A 44 -11.33 -3.95 -6.56
N VAL A 45 -11.06 -3.62 -5.29
CA VAL A 45 -9.79 -3.93 -4.61
C VAL A 45 -9.72 -5.42 -4.26
N ASN A 46 -8.62 -6.08 -4.59
CA ASN A 46 -8.38 -7.48 -4.28
C ASN A 46 -7.05 -7.68 -3.53
N MET A 47 -7.10 -8.06 -2.25
CA MET A 47 -5.87 -8.29 -1.46
C MET A 47 -5.14 -9.61 -1.79
N LEU A 48 -5.66 -10.40 -2.72
CA LEU A 48 -4.96 -11.53 -3.35
C LEU A 48 -4.40 -11.16 -4.73
N HIS A 49 -4.26 -9.87 -5.04
CA HIS A 49 -3.75 -9.40 -6.32
C HIS A 49 -2.33 -9.96 -6.63
N PRO A 50 -2.02 -10.32 -7.88
CA PRO A 50 -0.70 -10.86 -8.27
C PRO A 50 0.48 -9.99 -7.82
N PHE A 51 0.31 -8.67 -7.79
CA PHE A 51 1.30 -7.74 -7.26
C PHE A 51 1.75 -8.06 -5.82
N LEU A 52 0.79 -8.29 -4.91
CA LEU A 52 1.09 -8.61 -3.52
C LEU A 52 1.74 -9.98 -3.38
N GLN A 53 1.26 -10.96 -4.15
CA GLN A 53 1.80 -12.32 -4.15
C GLN A 53 3.26 -12.35 -4.64
N VAL A 54 3.55 -11.63 -5.73
CA VAL A 54 4.91 -11.55 -6.28
C VAL A 54 5.85 -10.87 -5.29
N ILE A 55 5.46 -9.74 -4.69
CA ILE A 55 6.29 -9.08 -3.67
C ILE A 55 6.57 -10.01 -2.48
N GLN A 56 5.55 -10.73 -2.00
CA GLN A 56 5.70 -11.63 -0.85
C GLN A 56 6.65 -12.81 -1.14
N GLN A 57 6.66 -13.30 -2.38
CA GLN A 57 7.51 -14.42 -2.81
C GLN A 57 8.90 -13.98 -3.30
N ASP A 58 9.09 -12.69 -3.54
CA ASP A 58 10.33 -12.15 -4.07
C ASP A 58 11.46 -12.20 -3.01
N PRO A 59 12.61 -12.83 -3.30
CA PRO A 59 13.67 -12.99 -2.30
C PRO A 59 14.34 -11.66 -1.90
N ILE A 60 14.24 -10.62 -2.72
CA ILE A 60 14.79 -9.29 -2.44
C ILE A 60 13.72 -8.45 -1.73
N LEU A 61 12.53 -8.34 -2.30
CA LEU A 61 11.49 -7.43 -1.82
C LEU A 61 10.78 -7.92 -0.55
N SER A 62 10.76 -9.22 -0.27
CA SER A 62 10.18 -9.76 0.97
C SER A 62 10.95 -9.35 2.24
N ASN A 63 12.19 -8.88 2.08
CA ASN A 63 13.09 -8.51 3.19
C ASN A 63 13.14 -6.99 3.46
N VAL A 64 12.48 -6.16 2.66
CA VAL A 64 12.48 -4.70 2.83
C VAL A 64 11.23 -4.22 3.54
N LYS A 65 11.27 -3.00 4.07
CA LYS A 65 10.09 -2.41 4.74
C LYS A 65 9.04 -2.03 3.69
N LEU A 66 7.81 -2.48 3.88
CA LEU A 66 6.69 -2.19 2.98
C LEU A 66 5.62 -1.43 3.76
N ILE A 67 5.34 -0.19 3.38
CA ILE A 67 4.35 0.67 4.03
C ILE A 67 3.29 1.06 3.00
N ALA A 68 2.02 0.78 3.27
CA ALA A 68 0.90 1.16 2.41
C ALA A 68 0.24 2.45 2.90
N GLU A 69 -0.17 3.29 1.96
CA GLU A 69 -1.36 4.13 2.13
C GLU A 69 -2.59 3.30 1.78
N PRO A 70 -3.34 2.79 2.77
CA PRO A 70 -4.33 1.74 2.56
C PRO A 70 -5.68 2.30 2.09
N TRP A 71 -5.65 3.28 1.20
CA TRP A 71 -6.85 3.82 0.57
C TRP A 71 -6.56 4.35 -0.84
N ASP A 72 -7.61 4.51 -1.62
CA ASP A 72 -7.58 5.36 -2.81
C ASP A 72 -8.94 6.04 -3.04
N VAL A 73 -9.06 6.78 -4.15
CA VAL A 73 -10.24 7.60 -4.49
C VAL A 73 -11.39 6.81 -5.12
N GLY A 74 -11.17 5.54 -5.47
CA GLY A 74 -12.19 4.72 -6.13
C GLY A 74 -13.18 4.12 -5.14
N ASP A 75 -14.32 3.64 -5.63
CA ASP A 75 -15.29 2.94 -4.80
C ASP A 75 -14.68 1.68 -4.15
N GLY A 76 -15.05 1.42 -2.89
CA GLY A 76 -14.42 0.38 -2.06
C GLY A 76 -12.93 0.59 -1.78
N GLY A 77 -12.42 1.80 -1.99
CA GLY A 77 -10.99 2.12 -1.91
C GLY A 77 -10.40 2.09 -0.51
N TYR A 78 -11.21 2.31 0.54
CA TYR A 78 -10.73 2.38 1.92
C TYR A 78 -10.46 0.97 2.49
N GLN A 79 -9.18 0.64 2.63
CA GLN A 79 -8.67 -0.71 2.91
C GLN A 79 -7.78 -0.75 4.17
N VAL A 80 -8.01 0.16 5.13
CA VAL A 80 -7.28 0.18 6.40
C VAL A 80 -7.50 -1.14 7.15
N GLY A 81 -6.41 -1.84 7.42
CA GLY A 81 -6.31 -3.13 8.10
C GLY A 81 -6.36 -4.33 7.16
N SER A 82 -6.51 -4.11 5.85
CA SER A 82 -6.69 -5.18 4.87
C SER A 82 -5.39 -5.66 4.22
N PHE A 83 -4.28 -4.91 4.33
CA PHE A 83 -3.02 -5.34 3.70
C PHE A 83 -2.42 -6.55 4.43
N PRO A 84 -1.88 -7.54 3.71
CA PRO A 84 -1.33 -8.74 4.32
C PRO A 84 0.00 -8.47 5.02
N ALA A 85 0.39 -9.31 5.98
CA ALA A 85 1.76 -9.31 6.50
C ALA A 85 2.76 -9.59 5.35
N PRO A 86 3.92 -8.90 5.28
CA PRO A 86 4.55 -8.07 6.31
C PRO A 86 4.28 -6.56 6.20
N TRP A 87 3.21 -6.13 5.51
CA TRP A 87 2.96 -4.71 5.27
C TRP A 87 2.60 -3.96 6.55
N SER A 88 3.16 -2.76 6.69
CA SER A 88 2.69 -1.74 7.63
C SER A 88 1.75 -0.78 6.92
N GLU A 89 0.86 -0.12 7.66
CA GLU A 89 -0.10 0.79 7.07
C GLU A 89 -0.07 2.17 7.73
N TRP A 90 -0.28 3.21 6.94
CA TRP A 90 -0.56 4.53 7.48
C TRP A 90 -1.91 4.57 8.19
N ASN A 91 -1.88 4.82 9.50
CA ASN A 91 -3.08 4.84 10.32
C ASN A 91 -3.78 6.21 10.26
N GLY A 92 -4.63 6.41 9.25
CA GLY A 92 -5.46 7.61 9.11
C GLY A 92 -6.41 7.82 10.31
N LYS A 93 -6.95 6.74 10.88
CA LYS A 93 -7.82 6.80 12.06
C LYS A 93 -7.10 7.40 13.27
N TYR A 94 -5.84 7.01 13.50
CA TYR A 94 -5.00 7.57 14.56
C TYR A 94 -4.76 9.06 14.36
N ARG A 95 -4.35 9.47 13.14
CA ARG A 95 -4.15 10.88 12.81
C ARG A 95 -5.39 11.71 13.12
N ASP A 96 -6.56 11.25 12.68
CA ASP A 96 -7.81 12.00 12.84
C ASP A 96 -8.30 11.99 14.29
N ALA A 97 -8.11 10.88 15.02
CA ALA A 97 -8.42 10.78 16.44
C ALA A 97 -7.60 11.76 17.29
N VAL A 98 -6.28 11.75 17.13
CA VAL A 98 -5.37 12.62 17.89
C VAL A 98 -5.60 14.10 17.55
N ARG A 99 -5.81 14.43 16.27
CA ARG A 99 -6.14 15.80 15.87
C ARG A 99 -7.46 16.26 16.47
N GLY A 100 -8.50 15.42 16.44
CA GLY A 100 -9.81 15.77 17.00
C GLY A 100 -9.76 15.94 18.52
N PHE A 101 -9.00 15.10 19.24
CA PHE A 101 -8.75 15.25 20.67
C PHE A 101 -8.14 16.62 21.00
N TRP A 102 -7.03 16.99 20.36
CA TRP A 102 -6.36 18.27 20.64
C TRP A 102 -7.13 19.50 20.16
N LYS A 103 -8.01 19.34 19.16
CA LYS A 103 -8.90 20.40 18.68
C LYS A 103 -10.09 20.64 19.63
N GLY A 104 -10.40 19.68 20.51
CA GLY A 104 -11.57 19.74 21.39
C GLY A 104 -12.88 19.39 20.68
N ASP A 105 -12.84 18.53 19.65
CA ASP A 105 -14.06 18.07 18.97
C ASP A 105 -14.97 17.33 19.96
N GLU A 106 -16.28 17.66 19.97
CA GLU A 106 -17.26 17.01 20.85
C GLU A 106 -17.20 15.48 20.71
N SER A 107 -17.35 14.76 21.83
CA SER A 107 -17.16 13.29 21.98
C SER A 107 -15.70 12.77 22.01
N ARG A 108 -14.68 13.65 21.94
CA ARG A 108 -13.28 13.30 22.17
C ARG A 108 -12.74 14.13 23.34
N ILE A 109 -13.00 13.65 24.55
CA ILE A 109 -12.70 14.33 25.82
C ILE A 109 -11.23 14.75 25.85
N GLY A 110 -10.95 16.06 26.01
CA GLY A 110 -9.65 16.68 26.19
C GLY A 110 -9.83 18.04 26.86
#